data_AF-A0A258LKW8-F1
#
_entry.id   AF-A0A258LKW8-F1
#
_cell.length_a   1.000
_cell.length_b   1.000
_cell.length_c   1.000
_cell.angle_alpha   90.00
_cell.angle_beta   90.00
_cell.angle_gamma   90.00
#
_symmetry.space_group_name_H-M   'P 1'
#
loop_
_entity.id
_entity.type
_entity.pdbx_description
1 polymer ?
#
loop_
_entity_poly.entity_id
_entity_poly.type
_entity_poly.pdbx_seq_one_letter_code
_entity_poly.pdbx_strand_id
1 'polypeptide(L)'
;GGQVYHYYASVGHEKMFNHSLHVRTIAGTDWEWAFGAPELTATETGWWGKSFAQLYNQGQAREVSPRQLTFDWLSGVRMDRLLYADETVFSGLAGPGTEWKVGARTVRVAAVDAAAGTVTLDLLEDGAVKASKTLGPVDADHLIEDTQARKALVFEDGDMVAFLSPWPAAFDGGKASLKVYGKAFSLSYGTPYARDPRFTVYPVGCPTGHNFGFMLVNREEIRLRPGTTFNGPEGYFKVVVDALDGGAVTSWHVEDAKGNRSINLGGPQVANVDLVLGQGRVAGQAILKDVGRALLARSYETAARLETASLPAGEKPAAAVLAPLPAPAPVAAAASVPAREAGFSPGLILAVGVAAAGAGAVGFELGRRRKA
;
A
#
# COMPACT_ATOMS: atom_id res chain seq x y z
N GLY A 1 9.92 -15.22 -3.39
CA GLY A 1 10.36 -14.25 -4.42
C GLY A 1 9.53 -12.98 -4.28
N GLY A 2 10.17 -11.81 -4.20
CA GLY A 2 9.50 -10.50 -4.10
C GLY A 2 9.15 -10.00 -2.70
N GLN A 3 9.56 -10.71 -1.64
CA GLN A 3 9.39 -10.32 -0.23
C GLN A 3 10.72 -9.80 0.30
N VAL A 4 10.72 -8.61 0.88
CA VAL A 4 11.85 -8.03 1.60
C VAL A 4 11.48 -7.99 3.07
N TYR A 5 12.24 -8.71 3.89
CA TYR A 5 12.06 -8.72 5.34
C TYR A 5 13.03 -7.71 5.94
N HIS A 6 12.48 -6.73 6.66
CA HIS A 6 13.29 -5.81 7.43
C HIS A 6 13.16 -6.16 8.90
N TYR A 7 14.26 -6.58 9.49
CA TYR A 7 14.40 -6.73 10.94
C TYR A 7 14.89 -5.41 11.52
N TYR A 8 14.21 -4.92 12.55
CA TYR A 8 14.68 -3.80 13.36
C TYR A 8 14.70 -4.21 14.82
N ALA A 9 15.87 -4.08 15.45
CA ALA A 9 15.96 -4.00 16.90
C ALA A 9 15.93 -2.52 17.27
N SER A 10 14.81 -2.04 17.80
CA SER A 10 14.75 -0.71 18.41
C SER A 10 15.14 -0.82 19.87
N VAL A 11 15.98 0.10 20.33
CA VAL A 11 16.17 0.31 21.77
C VAL A 11 15.00 1.16 22.21
N GLY A 12 14.07 0.57 22.97
CA GLY A 12 13.02 1.31 23.67
C GLY A 12 13.63 2.29 24.67
N HIS A 13 12.84 3.25 25.14
CA HIS A 13 13.25 4.08 26.28
C HIS A 13 13.66 3.16 27.44
N GLU A 14 14.84 3.39 28.03
CA GLU A 14 15.36 2.67 29.21
C GLU A 14 15.83 1.21 29.01
N LYS A 15 16.83 0.98 28.13
CA LYS A 15 17.57 -0.30 27.98
C LYS A 15 16.75 -1.49 27.47
N MET A 16 15.47 -1.33 27.15
CA MET A 16 14.64 -2.39 26.57
C MET A 16 15.01 -2.61 25.10
N PHE A 17 15.30 -3.85 24.70
CA PHE A 17 15.45 -4.22 23.29
C PHE A 17 14.11 -4.75 22.77
N ASN A 18 13.48 -4.00 21.88
CA ASN A 18 12.24 -4.41 21.23
C ASN A 18 12.60 -4.90 19.82
N HIS A 19 12.16 -6.11 19.49
CA HIS A 19 12.41 -6.72 18.19
C HIS A 19 11.17 -6.62 17.32
N SER A 20 11.20 -5.72 16.35
CA SER A 20 10.09 -5.48 15.42
C SER A 20 10.37 -6.13 14.07
N LEU A 21 9.42 -6.93 13.59
CA LEU A 21 9.45 -7.49 12.24
C LEU A 21 8.62 -6.63 11.29
N HIS A 22 9.26 -6.04 10.28
CA HIS A 22 8.57 -5.44 9.16
C HIS A 22 8.67 -6.36 7.94
N VAL A 23 7.52 -6.80 7.44
CA VAL A 23 7.45 -7.56 6.19
C VAL A 23 6.92 -6.63 5.11
N ARG A 24 7.59 -6.59 3.95
CA ARG A 24 7.11 -5.87 2.78
C ARG A 24 7.25 -6.74 1.55
N THR A 25 6.32 -6.60 0.62
CA THR A 25 6.49 -7.08 -0.75
C THR A 25 6.83 -5.94 -1.68
N ILE A 26 7.19 -6.26 -2.93
CA ILE A 26 7.24 -5.29 -4.03
C ILE A 26 5.92 -4.50 -4.17
N ALA A 27 4.77 -5.08 -3.79
CA ALA A 27 3.48 -4.39 -3.78
C ALA A 27 3.31 -3.44 -2.58
N GLY A 28 4.20 -3.47 -1.59
CA GLY A 28 4.22 -2.58 -0.43
C GLY A 28 3.16 -2.83 0.64
N THR A 29 2.02 -3.46 0.31
CA THR A 29 0.92 -3.71 1.27
C THR A 29 0.70 -5.15 1.66
N ASP A 30 1.19 -6.12 0.88
CA ASP A 30 1.09 -7.52 1.30
C ASP A 30 1.92 -7.66 2.58
N TRP A 31 1.31 -8.28 3.60
CA TRP A 31 1.89 -8.38 4.94
C TRP A 31 2.09 -7.05 5.68
N GLU A 32 1.51 -5.94 5.20
CA GLU A 32 1.57 -4.67 5.93
C GLU A 32 0.77 -4.76 7.24
N TRP A 33 1.42 -4.41 8.34
CA TRP A 33 0.80 -4.31 9.65
C TRP A 33 0.00 -3.01 9.74
N ALA A 34 -1.32 -3.08 9.55
CA ALA A 34 -2.19 -1.90 9.55
C ALA A 34 -2.10 -1.05 10.83
N PHE A 35 -1.65 -1.63 11.94
CA PHE A 35 -1.59 -0.98 13.26
C PHE A 35 -0.22 -1.11 13.96
N GLY A 36 0.87 -1.14 13.19
CA GLY A 36 2.24 -1.25 13.72
C GLY A 36 2.77 -2.69 13.72
N ALA A 37 4.09 -2.87 13.58
CA ALA A 37 4.72 -4.18 13.52
C ALA A 37 4.65 -4.92 14.87
N PRO A 38 4.57 -6.26 14.88
CA PRO A 38 4.59 -7.02 16.12
C PRO A 38 5.92 -6.82 16.81
N GLU A 39 5.88 -6.51 18.10
CA GLU A 39 7.05 -6.39 18.95
C GLU A 39 7.19 -7.67 19.77
N LEU A 40 8.21 -8.46 19.43
CA LEU A 40 8.47 -9.77 20.05
C LEU A 40 9.53 -9.64 21.12
N THR A 41 9.30 -10.34 22.23
CA THR A 41 10.20 -10.33 23.39
C THR A 41 10.10 -11.65 24.14
N ALA A 42 11.24 -12.14 24.61
CA ALA A 42 11.30 -13.34 25.44
C ALA A 42 11.28 -13.01 26.94
N THR A 43 11.43 -11.74 27.32
CA THR A 43 11.73 -11.31 28.68
C THR A 43 10.71 -10.35 29.27
N GLU A 44 9.96 -9.61 28.45
CA GLU A 44 8.99 -8.61 28.94
C GLU A 44 7.59 -9.20 29.11
N THR A 45 7.01 -8.98 30.29
CA THR A 45 5.63 -9.37 30.61
C THR A 45 4.64 -8.35 30.06
N GLY A 46 3.50 -8.83 29.53
CA GLY A 46 2.44 -7.97 28.94
C GLY A 46 2.65 -7.60 27.47
N TRP A 47 3.76 -8.03 26.87
CA TRP A 47 4.05 -7.91 25.43
C TRP A 47 3.63 -9.20 24.70
N TRP A 48 3.67 -9.19 23.36
CA TRP A 48 3.22 -10.31 22.52
C TRP A 48 4.03 -11.61 22.78
N GLY A 49 5.16 -11.55 23.50
CA GLY A 49 5.95 -12.73 23.80
C GLY A 49 6.61 -13.28 22.54
N LYS A 50 6.47 -14.58 22.32
CA LYS A 50 6.96 -15.28 21.10
C LYS A 50 5.87 -15.53 20.07
N SER A 51 4.61 -15.18 20.32
CA SER A 51 3.52 -15.44 19.39
C SER A 51 2.72 -14.18 19.12
N PHE A 52 2.10 -14.10 17.95
CA PHE A 52 1.24 -12.97 17.65
C PHE A 52 0.08 -13.35 16.74
N ALA A 53 -1.06 -12.69 16.96
CA ALA A 53 -2.18 -12.58 16.05
C ALA A 53 -2.64 -11.12 15.92
N GLN A 54 -2.20 -10.43 14.87
CA GLN A 54 -2.53 -9.04 14.58
C GLN A 54 -3.32 -8.96 13.28
N LEU A 55 -4.65 -8.86 13.40
CA LEU A 55 -5.57 -9.01 12.27
C LEU A 55 -5.26 -10.30 11.49
N TYR A 56 -4.89 -10.17 10.21
CA TYR A 56 -4.61 -11.26 9.29
C TYR A 56 -3.17 -11.76 9.32
N ASN A 57 -2.30 -11.12 10.09
CA ASN A 57 -0.91 -11.51 10.22
C ASN A 57 -0.71 -12.22 11.56
N GLN A 58 -0.13 -13.42 11.51
CA GLN A 58 0.02 -14.29 12.67
C GLN A 58 1.39 -14.95 12.65
N GLY A 59 1.94 -15.30 13.80
CA GLY A 59 3.23 -16.00 13.83
C GLY A 59 3.59 -16.60 15.17
N GLN A 60 4.49 -17.57 15.12
CA GLN A 60 5.14 -18.18 16.28
C GLN A 60 6.66 -18.12 16.07
N ALA A 61 7.33 -17.29 16.86
CA ALA A 61 8.77 -17.27 16.96
C ALA A 61 9.27 -18.46 17.80
N ARG A 62 10.28 -19.15 17.28
CA ARG A 62 11.11 -20.10 18.01
C ARG A 62 12.15 -19.34 18.83
N GLU A 63 12.83 -18.41 18.18
CA GLU A 63 13.94 -17.63 18.73
C GLU A 63 13.72 -16.13 18.50
N VAL A 64 13.97 -15.36 19.55
CA VAL A 64 13.93 -13.89 19.54
C VAL A 64 15.26 -13.43 20.14
N SER A 65 16.12 -12.82 19.33
CA SER A 65 17.41 -12.29 19.79
C SER A 65 17.77 -10.97 19.11
N PRO A 66 18.79 -10.23 19.60
CA PRO A 66 19.28 -9.01 18.95
C PRO A 66 19.86 -9.18 17.54
N ARG A 67 20.11 -10.42 17.11
CA ARG A 67 20.71 -10.70 15.80
C ARG A 67 19.71 -11.29 14.81
N GLN A 68 18.68 -11.97 15.31
CA GLN A 68 17.74 -12.69 14.45
C GLN A 68 16.40 -12.95 15.14
N LEU A 69 15.37 -13.08 14.30
CA LEU A 69 14.08 -13.68 14.65
C LEU A 69 13.94 -14.96 13.83
N THR A 70 13.72 -16.08 14.51
CA THR A 70 13.49 -17.38 13.85
C THR A 70 12.06 -17.81 14.14
N PHE A 71 11.27 -18.06 13.10
CA PHE A 71 9.87 -18.47 13.21
C PHE A 71 9.70 -19.98 12.99
N ASP A 72 8.86 -20.61 13.80
CA ASP A 72 8.30 -21.93 13.47
C ASP A 72 7.31 -21.82 12.32
N TRP A 73 6.47 -20.78 12.37
CA TRP A 73 5.59 -20.38 11.28
C TRP A 73 5.30 -18.88 11.34
N LEU A 74 5.04 -18.32 10.17
CA LEU A 74 4.70 -16.92 9.96
C LEU A 74 3.64 -16.91 8.84
N SER A 75 2.49 -16.32 9.12
CA SER A 75 1.31 -16.29 8.24
C SER A 75 0.81 -14.86 8.06
N GLY A 76 0.27 -14.59 6.88
CA GLY A 76 -0.16 -13.27 6.45
C GLY A 76 -0.84 -13.36 5.11
N VAL A 77 -1.31 -12.21 4.64
CA VAL A 77 -2.14 -12.10 3.45
C VAL A 77 -1.39 -11.45 2.31
N ARG A 78 -1.65 -11.97 1.10
CA ARG A 78 -1.15 -11.43 -0.16
C ARG A 78 -2.32 -11.25 -1.12
N MET A 79 -2.33 -10.14 -1.84
CA MET A 79 -3.31 -9.95 -2.91
C MET A 79 -2.83 -10.64 -4.19
N ASP A 80 -3.39 -11.80 -4.49
CA ASP A 80 -2.99 -12.59 -5.68
C ASP A 80 -3.56 -12.04 -6.98
N ARG A 81 -4.74 -11.41 -6.93
CA ARG A 81 -5.46 -10.97 -8.13
C ARG A 81 -6.41 -9.83 -7.82
N LEU A 82 -6.43 -8.82 -8.67
CA LEU A 82 -7.53 -7.86 -8.76
C LEU A 82 -8.32 -8.09 -10.04
N LEU A 83 -9.64 -8.12 -9.89
CA LEU A 83 -10.59 -8.22 -10.99
C LEU A 83 -11.22 -6.84 -11.21
N TYR A 84 -11.09 -6.32 -12.42
CA TYR A 84 -11.63 -5.04 -12.86
C TYR A 84 -12.62 -5.27 -14.01
N ALA A 85 -13.47 -4.28 -14.25
CA ALA A 85 -14.34 -4.25 -15.42
C ALA A 85 -14.51 -2.81 -15.90
N ASP A 86 -14.51 -2.63 -17.22
CA ASP A 86 -14.73 -1.32 -17.84
C ASP A 86 -16.23 -1.03 -18.05
N GLU A 87 -17.10 -2.01 -17.82
CA GLU A 87 -18.54 -1.89 -18.05
C GLU A 87 -19.35 -2.47 -16.89
N THR A 88 -20.22 -1.64 -16.30
CA THR A 88 -21.27 -2.11 -15.38
C THR A 88 -22.55 -2.33 -16.16
N VAL A 89 -22.97 -3.59 -16.28
CA VAL A 89 -24.17 -4.00 -17.03
C VAL A 89 -25.40 -3.93 -16.13
N PHE A 90 -25.28 -4.37 -14.88
CA PHE A 90 -26.36 -4.35 -13.91
C PHE A 90 -25.84 -4.24 -12.47
N SER A 91 -26.60 -3.59 -11.60
CA SER A 91 -26.39 -3.61 -10.15
C SER A 91 -27.73 -3.40 -9.45
N GLY A 92 -28.24 -4.42 -8.77
CA GLY A 92 -29.49 -4.33 -8.03
C GLY A 92 -30.14 -5.68 -7.74
N LEU A 93 -31.42 -5.66 -7.37
CA LEU A 93 -32.21 -6.88 -7.13
C LEU A 93 -32.78 -7.42 -8.45
N ALA A 94 -32.57 -8.72 -8.72
CA ALA A 94 -33.12 -9.40 -9.89
C ALA A 94 -33.68 -10.78 -9.53
N GLY A 95 -34.81 -11.12 -10.15
CA GLY A 95 -35.50 -12.40 -9.96
C GLY A 95 -35.40 -13.31 -11.18
N PRO A 96 -35.91 -14.56 -11.09
CA PRO A 96 -35.89 -15.51 -12.20
C PRO A 96 -36.46 -14.92 -13.51
N GLY A 97 -35.82 -15.24 -14.63
CA GLY A 97 -36.17 -14.74 -15.96
C GLY A 97 -35.62 -13.34 -16.29
N THR A 98 -34.98 -12.64 -15.35
CA THR A 98 -34.29 -11.38 -15.66
C THR A 98 -33.07 -11.66 -16.53
N GLU A 99 -32.87 -10.87 -17.58
CA GLU A 99 -31.80 -11.05 -18.56
C GLU A 99 -31.04 -9.74 -18.84
N TRP A 100 -29.74 -9.86 -19.10
CA TRP A 100 -28.89 -8.75 -19.52
C TRP A 100 -27.94 -9.18 -20.63
N LYS A 101 -27.73 -8.30 -21.62
CA LYS A 101 -26.71 -8.52 -22.64
C LYS A 101 -25.33 -8.12 -22.12
N VAL A 102 -24.35 -8.98 -22.34
CA VAL A 102 -22.92 -8.73 -22.07
C VAL A 102 -22.15 -9.09 -23.34
N GLY A 103 -21.78 -8.06 -24.12
CA GLY A 103 -21.25 -8.27 -25.48
C GLY A 103 -22.29 -8.98 -26.38
N ALA A 104 -21.88 -10.10 -26.99
CA ALA A 104 -22.75 -10.94 -27.83
C ALA A 104 -23.60 -11.95 -27.05
N ARG A 105 -23.42 -12.03 -25.73
CA ARG A 105 -23.96 -13.07 -24.86
C ARG A 105 -25.05 -12.50 -23.96
N THR A 106 -25.87 -13.35 -23.36
CA THR A 106 -26.92 -12.95 -22.41
C THR A 106 -26.73 -13.67 -21.08
N VAL A 107 -26.68 -12.93 -19.98
CA VAL A 107 -26.74 -13.50 -18.63
C VAL A 107 -28.19 -13.49 -18.17
N ARG A 108 -28.69 -14.64 -17.68
CA ARG A 108 -30.05 -14.82 -17.19
C ARG A 108 -30.06 -15.32 -15.75
N VAL A 109 -30.94 -14.79 -14.93
CA VAL A 109 -31.27 -15.39 -13.63
C VAL A 109 -32.16 -16.61 -13.85
N ALA A 110 -31.61 -17.81 -13.66
CA ALA A 110 -32.34 -19.06 -13.86
C ALA A 110 -33.24 -19.40 -12.65
N ALA A 111 -32.70 -19.24 -11.43
CA ALA A 111 -33.40 -19.56 -10.20
C ALA A 111 -32.84 -18.76 -9.02
N VAL A 112 -33.68 -18.50 -8.01
CA VAL A 112 -33.29 -17.91 -6.73
C VAL A 112 -33.81 -18.82 -5.62
N ASP A 113 -32.92 -19.26 -4.73
CA ASP A 113 -33.26 -20.00 -3.51
C ASP A 113 -32.71 -19.23 -2.31
N ALA A 114 -33.53 -18.31 -1.79
CA ALA A 114 -33.17 -17.48 -0.66
C ALA A 114 -33.00 -18.29 0.64
N ALA A 115 -33.66 -19.46 0.77
CA ALA A 115 -33.53 -20.31 1.95
C ALA A 115 -32.19 -21.05 1.96
N ALA A 116 -31.74 -21.50 0.78
CA ALA A 116 -30.39 -22.02 0.61
C ALA A 116 -29.32 -20.92 0.49
N GLY A 117 -29.72 -19.65 0.38
CA GLY A 117 -28.82 -18.51 0.20
C GLY A 117 -28.10 -18.52 -1.16
N THR A 118 -28.76 -19.02 -2.22
CA THR A 118 -28.15 -19.18 -3.55
C THR A 118 -28.96 -18.56 -4.69
N VAL A 119 -28.27 -18.26 -5.80
CA VAL A 119 -28.87 -17.85 -7.08
C VAL A 119 -28.16 -18.55 -8.23
N THR A 120 -28.91 -19.08 -9.18
CA THR A 120 -28.35 -19.71 -10.38
C THR A 120 -28.42 -18.75 -11.55
N LEU A 121 -27.29 -18.56 -12.22
CA LEU A 121 -27.14 -17.74 -13.41
C LEU A 121 -26.78 -18.62 -14.61
N ASP A 122 -27.50 -18.42 -15.71
CA ASP A 122 -27.16 -19.01 -17.00
C ASP A 122 -26.50 -17.95 -17.88
N LEU A 123 -25.46 -18.36 -18.60
CA LEU A 123 -24.90 -17.62 -19.72
C LEU A 123 -25.40 -18.25 -21.01
N LEU A 124 -26.09 -17.45 -21.82
CA LEU A 124 -26.67 -17.85 -23.08
C LEU A 124 -25.88 -17.28 -24.26
N GLU A 125 -25.70 -18.09 -25.28
CA GLU A 125 -25.20 -17.69 -26.60
C GLU A 125 -26.12 -18.31 -27.65
N ASP A 126 -26.55 -17.51 -28.62
CA ASP A 126 -27.50 -17.92 -29.67
C ASP A 126 -28.79 -18.56 -29.11
N GLY A 127 -29.23 -18.09 -27.94
CA GLY A 127 -30.44 -18.57 -27.25
C GLY A 127 -30.27 -19.90 -26.51
N ALA A 128 -29.09 -20.53 -26.56
CA ALA A 128 -28.78 -21.77 -25.84
C ALA A 128 -27.93 -21.48 -24.59
N VAL A 129 -28.19 -22.20 -23.49
CA VAL A 129 -27.36 -22.13 -22.28
C VAL A 129 -26.00 -22.76 -22.58
N LYS A 130 -24.93 -21.97 -22.46
CA LYS A 130 -23.54 -22.42 -22.65
C LYS A 130 -22.85 -22.73 -21.34
N ALA A 131 -23.15 -21.96 -20.31
CA ALA A 131 -22.65 -22.17 -18.97
C ALA A 131 -23.75 -21.85 -17.95
N SER A 132 -23.73 -22.54 -16.82
CA SER A 132 -24.63 -22.29 -15.70
C SER A 132 -23.82 -22.36 -14.42
N LYS A 133 -24.04 -21.43 -13.50
CA LYS A 133 -23.38 -21.41 -12.20
C LYS A 133 -24.36 -20.98 -11.11
N THR A 134 -24.42 -21.78 -10.06
CA THR A 134 -25.04 -21.40 -8.79
C THR A 134 -24.03 -20.63 -7.94
N LEU A 135 -24.40 -19.41 -7.58
CA LEU A 135 -23.68 -18.55 -6.66
C LEU A 135 -24.21 -18.73 -5.23
N GLY A 136 -23.30 -18.68 -4.26
CA GLY A 136 -23.60 -18.97 -2.86
C GLY A 136 -23.26 -20.43 -2.47
N PRO A 137 -23.65 -20.87 -1.27
CA PRO A 137 -24.42 -20.13 -0.26
C PRO A 137 -23.67 -18.91 0.27
N VAL A 138 -24.41 -17.87 0.68
CA VAL A 138 -23.80 -16.71 1.36
C VAL A 138 -23.40 -17.11 2.78
N ASP A 139 -22.10 -17.22 3.02
CA ASP A 139 -21.53 -17.52 4.32
C ASP A 139 -20.90 -16.26 4.94
N ALA A 140 -21.76 -15.40 5.50
CA ALA A 140 -21.38 -14.05 5.97
C ALA A 140 -20.24 -14.06 7.00
N ASP A 141 -20.15 -15.11 7.82
CA ASP A 141 -19.16 -15.23 8.89
C ASP A 141 -17.74 -15.50 8.36
N HIS A 142 -17.62 -16.04 7.14
CA HIS A 142 -16.34 -16.41 6.55
C HIS A 142 -15.95 -15.56 5.33
N LEU A 143 -16.78 -14.64 4.85
CA LEU A 143 -16.52 -13.91 3.60
C LEU A 143 -15.20 -13.14 3.58
N ILE A 144 -14.75 -12.59 4.70
CA ILE A 144 -13.54 -11.75 4.72
C ILE A 144 -12.27 -12.61 4.76
N GLU A 145 -12.29 -13.75 5.43
CA GLU A 145 -11.13 -14.61 5.65
C GLU A 145 -11.04 -15.75 4.60
N ASP A 146 -12.17 -16.30 4.16
CA ASP A 146 -12.21 -17.53 3.37
C ASP A 146 -12.30 -17.29 1.85
N THR A 147 -11.30 -17.80 1.13
CA THR A 147 -11.21 -17.65 -0.33
C THR A 147 -12.28 -18.45 -1.07
N GLN A 148 -12.68 -19.61 -0.57
CA GLN A 148 -13.71 -20.43 -1.19
C GLN A 148 -15.09 -19.79 -1.03
N ALA A 149 -15.42 -19.29 0.16
CA ALA A 149 -16.64 -18.55 0.43
C ALA A 149 -16.78 -17.34 -0.51
N ARG A 150 -15.69 -16.55 -0.70
CA ARG A 150 -15.69 -15.44 -1.68
C ARG A 150 -15.90 -15.91 -3.11
N LYS A 151 -15.19 -16.96 -3.55
CA LYS A 151 -15.27 -17.48 -4.92
C LYS A 151 -16.62 -18.13 -5.24
N ALA A 152 -17.34 -18.62 -4.23
CA ALA A 152 -18.69 -19.11 -4.39
C ALA A 152 -19.67 -18.01 -4.80
N LEU A 153 -19.39 -16.73 -4.50
CA LEU A 153 -20.25 -15.61 -4.86
C LEU A 153 -19.99 -15.01 -6.25
N VAL A 154 -19.02 -15.53 -7.01
CA VAL A 154 -18.59 -14.94 -8.29
C VAL A 154 -18.73 -15.94 -9.43
N PHE A 155 -19.33 -15.54 -10.55
CA PHE A 155 -19.32 -16.25 -11.82
C PHE A 155 -18.49 -15.44 -12.81
N GLU A 156 -17.38 -16.03 -13.28
CA GLU A 156 -16.52 -15.44 -14.29
C GLU A 156 -16.55 -16.32 -15.53
N ASP A 157 -16.74 -15.70 -16.70
CA ASP A 157 -16.63 -16.37 -18.00
C ASP A 157 -16.08 -15.39 -19.05
N GLY A 158 -14.78 -15.53 -19.36
CA GLY A 158 -14.08 -14.62 -20.25
C GLY A 158 -14.08 -13.19 -19.72
N ASP A 159 -14.70 -12.28 -20.47
CA ASP A 159 -14.85 -10.86 -20.13
C ASP A 159 -16.15 -10.53 -19.37
N MET A 160 -16.93 -11.52 -18.97
CA MET A 160 -18.14 -11.37 -18.16
C MET A 160 -17.86 -11.78 -16.73
N VAL A 161 -18.35 -10.96 -15.78
CA VAL A 161 -18.34 -11.29 -14.36
C VAL A 161 -19.71 -10.98 -13.77
N ALA A 162 -20.29 -11.93 -13.05
CA ALA A 162 -21.46 -11.72 -12.20
C ALA A 162 -21.12 -12.04 -10.75
N PHE A 163 -21.68 -11.25 -9.83
CA PHE A 163 -21.41 -11.33 -8.41
C PHE A 163 -22.72 -11.25 -7.61
N LEU A 164 -22.91 -12.19 -6.68
CA LEU A 164 -23.95 -12.12 -5.66
C LEU A 164 -23.45 -11.22 -4.52
N SER A 165 -24.04 -10.04 -4.40
CA SER A 165 -23.69 -9.05 -3.37
C SER A 165 -24.31 -9.44 -2.03
N PRO A 166 -23.51 -9.80 -1.01
CA PRO A 166 -24.03 -10.23 0.27
C PRO A 166 -24.54 -9.06 1.13
N TRP A 167 -24.15 -7.82 0.79
CA TRP A 167 -24.47 -6.60 1.54
C TRP A 167 -25.25 -5.59 0.68
N PRO A 168 -26.21 -4.83 1.26
CA PRO A 168 -26.68 -4.90 2.66
C PRO A 168 -27.58 -6.11 2.96
N ALA A 169 -28.16 -6.72 1.92
CA ALA A 169 -28.82 -8.02 1.99
C ALA A 169 -28.64 -8.75 0.65
N ALA A 170 -28.37 -10.06 0.70
CA ALA A 170 -28.17 -10.87 -0.49
C ALA A 170 -29.47 -11.17 -1.25
N PHE A 171 -30.59 -11.25 -0.53
CA PHE A 171 -31.88 -11.61 -1.08
C PHE A 171 -32.98 -10.75 -0.46
N ASP A 172 -33.95 -10.35 -1.29
CA ASP A 172 -35.15 -9.64 -0.86
C ASP A 172 -36.29 -9.88 -1.86
N GLY A 173 -37.50 -10.13 -1.36
CA GLY A 173 -38.70 -10.31 -2.20
C GLY A 173 -38.57 -11.37 -3.30
N GLY A 174 -37.88 -12.49 -3.04
CA GLY A 174 -37.63 -13.55 -4.03
C GLY A 174 -36.61 -13.19 -5.12
N LYS A 175 -35.86 -12.11 -4.94
CA LYS A 175 -34.81 -11.63 -5.83
C LYS A 175 -33.45 -11.74 -5.15
N ALA A 176 -32.40 -11.85 -5.95
CA ALA A 176 -31.02 -11.81 -5.51
C ALA A 176 -30.38 -10.45 -5.83
N SER A 177 -29.52 -9.97 -4.93
CA SER A 177 -28.73 -8.75 -5.11
C SER A 177 -27.53 -9.08 -5.99
N LEU A 178 -27.60 -8.70 -7.27
CA LEU A 178 -26.61 -9.07 -8.28
C LEU A 178 -25.89 -7.84 -8.82
N LYS A 179 -24.62 -8.01 -9.13
CA LYS A 179 -23.84 -7.10 -9.96
C LYS A 179 -23.33 -7.87 -11.16
N VAL A 180 -23.55 -7.34 -12.36
CA VAL A 180 -23.11 -7.94 -13.63
C VAL A 180 -22.23 -6.93 -14.34
N TYR A 181 -21.08 -7.39 -14.81
CA TYR A 181 -20.05 -6.60 -15.45
C TYR A 181 -19.62 -7.22 -16.78
N GLY A 182 -19.30 -6.36 -17.73
CA GLY A 182 -18.70 -6.72 -19.01
C GLY A 182 -17.29 -6.13 -19.14
N LYS A 183 -16.55 -6.59 -20.16
CA LYS A 183 -15.15 -6.17 -20.39
C LYS A 183 -14.29 -6.33 -19.15
N ALA A 184 -14.52 -7.41 -18.41
CA ALA A 184 -13.76 -7.74 -17.24
C ALA A 184 -12.34 -8.17 -17.62
N PHE A 185 -11.38 -7.77 -16.81
CA PHE A 185 -9.99 -8.18 -16.94
C PHE A 185 -9.36 -8.34 -15.57
N SER A 186 -8.34 -9.19 -15.48
CA SER A 186 -7.64 -9.46 -14.24
C SER A 186 -6.20 -8.98 -14.26
N LEU A 187 -5.76 -8.48 -13.11
CA LEU A 187 -4.38 -8.13 -12.83
C LEU A 187 -3.88 -9.14 -11.80
N SER A 188 -3.01 -10.05 -12.24
CA SER A 188 -2.50 -11.13 -11.41
C SER A 188 -1.11 -10.79 -10.89
N TYR A 189 -0.85 -11.16 -9.64
CA TYR A 189 0.43 -10.88 -8.98
C TYR A 189 1.61 -11.42 -9.80
N GLY A 190 2.56 -10.54 -10.15
CA GLY A 190 3.80 -10.92 -10.81
C GLY A 190 3.66 -11.24 -12.31
N THR A 191 2.49 -11.04 -12.92
CA THR A 191 2.31 -11.26 -14.36
C THR A 191 2.64 -10.01 -15.18
N PRO A 192 2.93 -10.13 -16.49
CA PRO A 192 2.98 -8.95 -17.35
C PRO A 192 1.68 -8.14 -17.25
N TYR A 193 1.79 -6.83 -17.26
CA TYR A 193 0.64 -5.95 -17.27
C TYR A 193 -0.05 -6.02 -18.64
N ALA A 194 -1.34 -6.36 -18.65
CA ALA A 194 -2.06 -6.69 -19.88
C ALA A 194 -2.07 -5.56 -20.93
N ARG A 195 -2.09 -4.29 -20.49
CA ARG A 195 -2.09 -3.13 -21.39
C ARG A 195 -0.69 -2.67 -21.80
N ASP A 196 0.35 -3.10 -21.08
CA ASP A 196 1.74 -2.81 -21.42
C ASP A 196 2.68 -3.90 -20.87
N PRO A 197 3.00 -4.94 -21.67
CA PRO A 197 3.70 -6.13 -21.19
C PRO A 197 5.16 -5.88 -20.81
N ARG A 198 5.69 -4.66 -21.02
CA ARG A 198 7.02 -4.24 -20.54
C ARG A 198 7.08 -4.16 -19.00
N PHE A 199 5.93 -4.09 -18.34
CA PHE A 199 5.82 -3.96 -16.90
C PHE A 199 5.21 -5.21 -16.26
N THR A 200 5.60 -5.48 -15.02
CA THR A 200 4.99 -6.49 -14.15
C THR A 200 4.01 -5.82 -13.22
N VAL A 201 2.84 -6.42 -13.05
CA VAL A 201 1.78 -5.91 -12.15
C VAL A 201 1.83 -6.56 -10.77
N TYR A 202 1.62 -5.74 -9.76
CA TYR A 202 1.52 -6.14 -8.36
C TYR A 202 0.27 -5.51 -7.76
N PRO A 203 -0.82 -6.28 -7.63
CA PRO A 203 -2.07 -5.79 -7.05
C PRO A 203 -1.90 -5.27 -5.61
N VAL A 204 -2.63 -4.22 -5.25
CA VAL A 204 -2.55 -3.57 -3.93
C VAL A 204 -3.95 -3.47 -3.34
N GLY A 205 -4.15 -4.05 -2.18
CA GLY A 205 -5.43 -3.96 -1.47
C GLY A 205 -5.30 -4.22 0.02
N CYS A 206 -6.32 -3.80 0.75
CA CYS A 206 -6.54 -4.17 2.13
C CYS A 206 -6.94 -5.66 2.21
N PRO A 207 -6.51 -6.38 3.26
CA PRO A 207 -6.98 -7.74 3.53
C PRO A 207 -8.50 -7.88 3.59
N THR A 208 -9.21 -6.81 3.98
CA THR A 208 -10.68 -6.79 4.06
C THR A 208 -11.38 -6.53 2.71
N GLY A 209 -10.63 -6.51 1.60
CA GLY A 209 -11.20 -6.40 0.26
C GLY A 209 -11.25 -4.99 -0.33
N HIS A 210 -10.71 -3.97 0.35
CA HIS A 210 -10.59 -2.63 -0.25
C HIS A 210 -9.47 -2.62 -1.29
N ASN A 211 -9.80 -2.26 -2.52
CA ASN A 211 -8.83 -2.12 -3.59
C ASN A 211 -8.13 -0.75 -3.49
N PHE A 212 -6.80 -0.74 -3.46
CA PHE A 212 -5.98 0.48 -3.42
C PHE A 212 -5.24 0.75 -4.74
N GLY A 213 -5.46 -0.07 -5.76
CA GLY A 213 -4.83 0.02 -7.06
C GLY A 213 -3.82 -1.10 -7.29
N PHE A 214 -2.77 -0.81 -8.05
CA PHE A 214 -1.70 -1.76 -8.35
C PHE A 214 -0.39 -1.01 -8.58
N MET A 215 0.72 -1.69 -8.36
CA MET A 215 2.07 -1.23 -8.70
C MET A 215 2.51 -1.84 -10.02
N LEU A 216 3.25 -1.05 -10.81
CA LEU A 216 3.92 -1.51 -12.01
C LEU A 216 5.43 -1.39 -11.82
N VAL A 217 6.15 -2.44 -12.20
CA VAL A 217 7.62 -2.49 -12.14
C VAL A 217 8.16 -2.90 -13.50
N ASN A 218 9.29 -2.31 -13.91
CA ASN A 218 9.96 -2.71 -15.14
C ASN A 218 10.33 -4.21 -15.09
N ARG A 219 9.99 -4.97 -16.14
CA ARG A 219 10.36 -6.39 -16.23
C ARG A 219 11.84 -6.59 -16.56
N GLU A 220 12.36 -5.70 -17.37
CA GLU A 220 13.70 -5.76 -17.91
C GLU A 220 14.46 -4.48 -17.59
N GLU A 221 15.77 -4.58 -17.66
CA GLU A 221 16.65 -3.43 -17.48
C GLU A 221 16.36 -2.38 -18.56
N ILE A 222 16.23 -1.12 -18.15
CA ILE A 222 16.11 0.02 -19.06
C ILE A 222 17.45 0.71 -19.13
N ARG A 223 18.07 0.74 -20.31
CA ARG A 223 19.31 1.46 -20.57
C ARG A 223 19.04 2.66 -21.46
N LEU A 224 19.31 3.86 -20.93
CA LEU A 224 19.15 5.12 -21.65
C LEU A 224 20.49 5.80 -21.90
N ARG A 225 20.60 6.43 -23.07
CA ARG A 225 21.70 7.32 -23.44
C ARG A 225 21.23 8.78 -23.37
N PRO A 226 22.14 9.76 -23.29
CA PRO A 226 21.79 11.17 -23.47
C PRO A 226 20.94 11.40 -24.73
N GLY A 227 19.91 12.23 -24.61
CA GLY A 227 18.97 12.54 -25.68
C GLY A 227 17.93 11.45 -25.98
N THR A 228 17.93 10.34 -25.23
CA THR A 228 16.92 9.27 -25.39
C THR A 228 15.86 9.32 -24.31
N THR A 229 14.69 8.76 -24.61
CA THR A 229 13.54 8.75 -23.73
C THR A 229 13.00 7.34 -23.53
N PHE A 230 12.45 7.06 -22.34
CA PHE A 230 11.66 5.87 -22.07
C PHE A 230 10.23 6.25 -21.71
N ASN A 231 9.26 5.75 -22.47
CA ASN A 231 7.85 5.94 -22.15
C ASN A 231 7.44 5.01 -21.01
N GLY A 232 6.87 5.59 -19.96
CA GLY A 232 6.19 4.88 -18.89
C GLY A 232 4.97 4.10 -19.40
N PRO A 233 4.29 3.35 -18.51
CA PRO A 233 3.16 2.52 -18.87
C PRO A 233 2.04 3.36 -19.48
N GLU A 234 1.45 2.87 -20.56
CA GLU A 234 0.33 3.51 -21.28
C GLU A 234 0.60 4.96 -21.74
N GLY A 235 1.87 5.42 -21.72
CA GLY A 235 2.25 6.77 -22.11
C GLY A 235 1.89 7.87 -21.11
N TYR A 236 1.57 7.54 -19.85
CA TYR A 236 1.23 8.55 -18.84
C TYR A 236 2.37 9.52 -18.52
N PHE A 237 3.62 9.06 -18.66
CA PHE A 237 4.82 9.86 -18.51
C PHE A 237 5.95 9.29 -19.37
N LYS A 238 7.04 10.03 -19.52
CA LYS A 238 8.31 9.51 -20.03
C LYS A 238 9.49 10.02 -19.21
N VAL A 239 10.52 9.20 -19.11
CA VAL A 239 11.82 9.55 -18.52
C VAL A 239 12.73 10.04 -19.63
N VAL A 240 13.40 11.17 -19.42
CA VAL A 240 14.33 11.77 -20.38
C VAL A 240 15.68 11.93 -19.71
N VAL A 241 16.73 11.37 -20.32
CA VAL A 241 18.12 11.56 -19.88
C VAL A 241 18.78 12.56 -20.81
N ASP A 242 19.14 13.73 -20.28
CA ASP A 242 19.68 14.84 -21.06
C ASP A 242 21.23 14.75 -21.15
N ALA A 243 21.90 14.39 -20.05
CA ALA A 243 23.36 14.38 -19.98
C ALA A 243 23.92 13.34 -19.01
N LEU A 244 25.11 12.82 -19.36
CA LEU A 244 25.95 11.96 -18.52
C LEU A 244 27.37 12.55 -18.47
N ASP A 245 28.05 12.43 -17.34
CA ASP A 245 29.47 12.78 -17.17
C ASP A 245 30.15 11.86 -16.16
N GLY A 246 31.32 11.31 -16.49
CA GLY A 246 32.11 10.49 -15.57
C GLY A 246 31.39 9.28 -14.94
N GLY A 247 30.34 8.76 -15.58
CA GLY A 247 29.49 7.70 -15.03
C GLY A 247 28.30 8.21 -14.17
N ALA A 248 28.14 9.52 -14.01
CA ALA A 248 27.02 10.15 -13.34
C ALA A 248 25.97 10.66 -14.35
N VAL A 249 24.70 10.56 -13.98
CA VAL A 249 23.54 11.16 -14.65
C VAL A 249 23.42 12.62 -14.20
N THR A 250 24.08 13.52 -14.92
CA THR A 250 24.16 14.95 -14.56
C THR A 250 22.91 15.73 -14.92
N SER A 251 22.12 15.24 -15.87
CA SER A 251 20.82 15.84 -16.19
C SER A 251 19.79 14.81 -16.67
N TRP A 252 18.64 14.77 -16.01
CA TRP A 252 17.48 13.99 -16.41
C TRP A 252 16.20 14.57 -15.79
N HIS A 253 15.05 14.22 -16.36
CA HIS A 253 13.75 14.68 -15.89
C HIS A 253 12.63 13.71 -16.29
N VAL A 254 11.43 13.96 -15.76
CA VAL A 254 10.20 13.28 -16.18
C VAL A 254 9.30 14.28 -16.89
N GLU A 255 8.70 13.86 -17.99
CA GLU A 255 7.62 14.58 -18.67
C GLU A 255 6.31 13.80 -18.51
N ASP A 256 5.20 14.48 -18.21
CA ASP A 256 3.87 13.86 -18.23
C ASP A 256 3.30 13.77 -19.67
N ALA A 257 2.17 13.08 -19.83
CA ALA A 257 1.49 12.94 -21.13
C ALA A 257 1.07 14.28 -21.79
N LYS A 258 1.07 15.38 -21.04
CA LYS A 258 0.74 16.73 -21.53
C LYS A 258 1.99 17.54 -21.87
N GLY A 259 3.19 16.96 -21.69
CA GLY A 259 4.48 17.63 -21.92
C GLY A 259 4.92 18.52 -20.76
N ASN A 260 4.27 18.45 -19.58
CA ASN A 260 4.78 19.15 -18.40
C ASN A 260 6.03 18.45 -17.90
N ARG A 261 7.08 19.22 -17.62
CA ARG A 261 8.40 18.72 -17.23
C ARG A 261 8.65 18.95 -15.73
N SER A 262 9.24 17.94 -15.06
CA SER A 262 9.79 18.09 -13.71
C SER A 262 11.05 18.98 -13.72
N ILE A 263 11.49 19.43 -12.54
CA ILE A 263 12.84 20.01 -12.41
C ILE A 263 13.92 19.01 -12.88
N ASN A 264 15.15 19.48 -13.10
CA ASN A 264 16.29 18.59 -13.32
C ASN A 264 16.54 17.76 -12.05
N LEU A 265 16.59 16.43 -12.21
CA LEU A 265 16.78 15.45 -11.15
C LEU A 265 18.20 14.85 -11.16
N GLY A 266 19.07 15.31 -12.06
CA GLY A 266 20.45 14.85 -12.16
C GLY A 266 21.42 15.54 -11.20
N GLY A 267 22.63 15.00 -11.09
CA GLY A 267 23.70 15.56 -10.27
C GLY A 267 24.97 14.70 -10.27
N PRO A 268 26.11 15.23 -9.77
CA PRO A 268 27.40 14.56 -9.84
C PRO A 268 27.50 13.28 -8.99
N GLN A 269 26.55 13.03 -8.09
CA GLN A 269 26.48 11.80 -7.27
C GLN A 269 25.46 10.78 -7.78
N VAL A 270 24.72 11.09 -8.85
CA VAL A 270 23.64 10.23 -9.35
C VAL A 270 24.23 9.21 -10.31
N ALA A 271 24.50 8.00 -9.85
CA ALA A 271 25.02 6.93 -10.72
C ALA A 271 23.90 6.20 -11.50
N ASN A 272 22.67 6.17 -10.96
CA ASN A 272 21.52 5.46 -11.53
C ASN A 272 20.24 6.29 -11.39
N VAL A 273 19.24 6.00 -12.24
CA VAL A 273 17.90 6.59 -12.16
C VAL A 273 16.95 5.58 -11.50
N ASP A 274 16.62 5.83 -10.22
CA ASP A 274 15.57 5.10 -9.51
C ASP A 274 14.32 5.98 -9.42
N LEU A 275 13.25 5.59 -10.11
CA LEU A 275 12.00 6.35 -10.15
C LEU A 275 10.86 5.57 -9.51
N VAL A 276 10.25 6.18 -8.50
CA VAL A 276 8.95 5.77 -7.93
C VAL A 276 7.99 6.92 -8.17
N LEU A 277 6.97 6.68 -9.01
CA LEU A 277 6.02 7.69 -9.44
C LEU A 277 4.59 7.22 -9.16
N GLY A 278 3.77 8.12 -8.65
CA GLY A 278 2.37 7.86 -8.33
C GLY A 278 1.95 8.50 -7.00
N GLN A 279 0.67 8.38 -6.70
CA GLN A 279 0.10 8.76 -5.41
C GLN A 279 -0.55 7.53 -4.77
N GLY A 280 -0.76 7.58 -3.45
CA GLY A 280 -1.43 6.53 -2.71
C GLY A 280 -0.53 5.81 -1.71
N ARG A 281 -1.08 4.76 -1.10
CA ARG A 281 -0.52 4.11 0.09
C ARG A 281 0.88 3.54 -0.14
N VAL A 282 1.11 2.89 -1.29
CA VAL A 282 2.41 2.26 -1.59
C VAL A 282 3.50 3.29 -1.85
N ALA A 283 3.29 4.20 -2.81
CA ALA A 283 4.28 5.23 -3.14
C ALA A 283 4.52 6.17 -1.96
N GLY A 284 3.45 6.70 -1.35
CA GLY A 284 3.54 7.73 -0.31
C GLY A 284 3.84 7.22 1.10
N GLN A 285 3.12 6.20 1.58
CA GLN A 285 3.18 5.77 2.98
C GLN A 285 4.14 4.60 3.24
N ALA A 286 4.44 3.79 2.21
CA ALA A 286 5.41 2.71 2.33
C ALA A 286 6.79 3.12 1.79
N ILE A 287 6.92 3.34 0.48
CA ILE A 287 8.24 3.52 -0.17
C ILE A 287 8.87 4.86 0.21
N LEU A 288 8.18 5.99 0.00
CA LEU A 288 8.75 7.31 0.28
C LEU A 288 9.01 7.54 1.77
N LYS A 289 8.20 6.95 2.66
CA LYS A 289 8.47 6.94 4.11
C LYS A 289 9.82 6.29 4.43
N ASP A 290 10.12 5.15 3.79
CA ASP A 290 11.37 4.42 4.04
C ASP A 290 12.57 5.10 3.40
N VAL A 291 12.42 5.63 2.18
CA VAL A 291 13.46 6.45 1.55
C VAL A 291 13.76 7.66 2.42
N GLY A 292 12.73 8.37 2.89
CA GLY A 292 12.87 9.48 3.83
C GLY A 292 13.56 9.07 5.13
N ARG A 293 13.19 7.93 5.72
CA ARG A 293 13.84 7.39 6.93
C ARG A 293 15.30 7.01 6.68
N ALA A 294 15.61 6.37 5.56
CA ALA A 294 16.97 5.96 5.20
C ALA A 294 17.85 7.19 4.89
N LEU A 295 17.29 8.21 4.24
CA LEU A 295 17.96 9.49 4.06
C LEU A 295 18.24 10.16 5.40
N LEU A 296 17.25 10.19 6.31
CA LEU A 296 17.42 10.74 7.65
C LEU A 296 18.49 9.98 8.45
N ALA A 297 18.48 8.64 8.43
CA ALA A 297 19.50 7.82 9.08
C ALA A 297 20.91 8.11 8.54
N ARG A 298 21.07 8.17 7.21
CA ARG A 298 22.34 8.55 6.57
C ARG A 298 22.79 9.96 6.95
N SER A 299 21.86 10.91 7.07
CA SER A 299 22.17 12.27 7.53
C SER A 299 22.71 12.27 8.96
N TYR A 300 22.10 11.52 9.89
CA TYR A 300 22.59 11.39 11.26
C TYR A 300 23.94 10.67 11.34
N GLU A 301 24.14 9.58 10.59
CA GLU A 301 25.44 8.90 10.51
C GLU A 301 26.54 9.80 9.94
N THR A 302 26.19 10.64 8.96
CA THR A 302 27.11 11.61 8.37
C THR A 302 27.45 12.71 9.37
N ALA A 303 26.45 13.25 10.07
CA ALA A 303 26.66 14.24 11.13
C ALA A 303 27.56 13.67 12.25
N ALA A 304 27.27 12.46 12.74
CA ALA A 304 28.08 11.80 13.76
C ALA A 304 29.53 11.54 13.29
N ARG A 305 29.73 11.15 12.02
CA ARG A 305 31.07 11.01 11.43
C ARG A 305 31.81 12.33 11.32
N LEU A 306 31.15 13.39 10.88
CA LEU A 306 31.75 14.73 10.77
C LEU A 306 32.10 15.30 12.15
N GLU A 307 31.21 15.12 13.13
CA GLU A 307 31.45 15.50 14.52
C GLU A 307 32.64 14.73 15.09
N THR A 308 32.69 13.40 14.89
CA THR A 308 33.82 12.57 15.33
C THR A 308 35.13 12.94 14.62
N ALA A 309 35.09 13.25 13.33
CA ALA A 309 36.26 13.68 12.57
C ALA A 309 36.75 15.09 12.95
N SER A 310 35.89 15.91 13.55
CA SER A 310 36.23 17.23 14.08
C SER A 310 36.83 17.19 15.50
N LEU A 311 36.88 16.02 16.14
CA LEU A 311 37.47 15.86 17.47
C LEU A 311 39.00 15.75 17.41
N PRO A 312 39.73 16.36 18.37
CA PRO A 312 41.17 16.15 18.54
C PRO A 312 41.54 14.66 18.77
N ALA A 313 42.74 14.27 18.33
CA ALA A 313 43.21 12.89 18.47
C ALA A 313 43.23 12.42 19.94
N GLY A 314 42.42 11.41 20.25
CA GLY A 314 42.30 10.82 21.59
C GLY A 314 40.99 11.12 22.32
N GLU A 315 40.17 12.06 21.81
CA GLU A 315 38.84 12.32 22.35
C GLU A 315 37.79 11.39 21.74
N LYS A 316 36.95 10.79 22.60
CA LYS A 316 35.78 10.03 22.16
C LYS A 316 34.60 10.97 22.00
N PRO A 317 33.70 10.73 21.03
CA PRO A 317 32.47 11.50 20.93
C PRO A 317 31.73 11.43 22.26
N ALA A 318 31.18 12.57 22.69
CA ALA A 318 30.29 12.60 23.83
C ALA A 318 29.15 11.62 23.55
N ALA A 319 29.08 10.52 24.29
CA ALA A 319 27.86 9.71 24.31
C ALA A 319 26.73 10.70 24.58
N ALA A 320 25.65 10.66 23.80
CA ALA A 320 24.48 11.48 24.06
C ALA A 320 23.97 11.15 25.46
N VAL A 321 24.44 11.90 26.46
CA VAL A 321 23.89 11.89 27.80
C VAL A 321 22.62 12.71 27.67
N LEU A 322 21.52 12.03 27.36
CA LEU A 322 20.23 12.56 27.76
C LEU A 322 20.32 12.70 29.28
N ALA A 323 20.34 13.95 29.76
CA ALA A 323 20.30 14.23 31.18
C ALA A 323 19.15 13.42 31.81
N PRO A 324 19.35 12.77 32.97
CA PRO A 324 18.26 12.08 33.63
C PRO A 324 17.16 13.11 33.88
N LEU A 325 15.94 12.82 33.38
CA LEU A 325 14.78 13.53 33.90
C LEU A 325 14.70 13.25 35.41
N PRO A 326 14.41 14.26 36.24
CA PRO A 326 14.23 14.03 37.66
C PRO A 326 13.13 13.00 37.87
N ALA A 327 13.37 12.06 38.79
CA ALA A 327 12.42 11.01 39.11
C ALA A 327 11.04 11.61 39.41
N PRO A 328 9.93 10.97 38.97
CA PRO A 328 8.60 11.46 39.27
C PRO A 328 8.40 11.45 40.80
N ALA A 329 8.04 12.60 41.35
CA ALA A 329 7.60 12.69 42.73
C ALA A 329 6.37 11.79 42.94
N PRO A 330 6.21 11.15 44.11
CA PRO A 330 5.08 10.29 44.38
C PRO A 330 3.77 11.09 44.24
N VAL A 331 2.86 10.56 43.43
CA VAL A 331 1.54 11.16 43.20
C VAL A 331 0.71 11.00 44.47
N ALA A 332 0.60 12.07 45.26
CA ALA A 332 -0.47 12.18 46.24
C ALA A 332 -1.80 12.48 45.52
N ALA A 333 -2.87 11.85 46.01
CA ALA A 333 -4.19 11.86 45.39
C ALA A 333 -4.74 13.27 45.11
N ALA A 334 -5.55 13.33 44.04
CA ALA A 334 -6.06 14.50 43.35
C ALA A 334 -6.62 15.64 44.22
N ALA A 335 -6.26 16.87 43.87
CA ALA A 335 -7.06 18.06 44.10
C ALA A 335 -7.05 18.93 42.83
N SER A 336 -8.23 19.24 42.32
CA SER A 336 -8.49 20.02 41.12
C SER A 336 -8.33 21.53 41.37
N VAL A 337 -7.43 22.23 40.66
CA VAL A 337 -7.46 23.70 40.46
C VAL A 337 -6.70 24.11 39.18
N PRO A 338 -6.87 25.33 38.64
CA PRO A 338 -7.57 25.65 37.40
C PRO A 338 -6.63 25.90 36.20
N ALA A 339 -7.22 25.97 35.00
CA ALA A 339 -6.52 26.18 33.74
C ALA A 339 -5.71 27.50 33.73
N ARG A 340 -4.39 27.40 33.56
CA ARG A 340 -3.55 28.48 33.06
C ARG A 340 -3.45 28.34 31.54
N GLU A 341 -3.74 29.43 30.82
CA GLU A 341 -3.51 29.53 29.38
C GLU A 341 -2.05 29.22 29.05
N ALA A 342 -1.84 28.13 28.32
CA ALA A 342 -0.55 27.80 27.75
C ALA A 342 -0.35 28.64 26.49
N GLY A 343 0.50 29.66 26.58
CA GLY A 343 1.00 30.37 25.41
C GLY A 343 1.75 29.40 24.48
N PHE A 344 1.67 29.66 23.17
CA PHE A 344 2.33 28.84 22.16
C PHE A 344 3.84 28.82 22.34
N SER A 345 4.44 27.62 22.24
CA SER A 345 5.89 27.47 22.35
C SER A 345 6.60 28.15 21.17
N PRO A 346 7.84 28.65 21.35
CA PRO A 346 8.62 29.25 20.28
C PRO A 346 8.80 28.35 19.05
N GLY A 347 8.85 27.03 19.25
CA GLY A 347 8.90 26.04 18.17
C GLY A 347 7.60 25.95 17.37
N LEU A 348 6.44 26.10 18.02
CA LEU A 348 5.16 26.14 17.32
C LEU A 348 4.97 27.45 16.56
N ILE A 349 5.45 28.58 17.10
CA ILE A 349 5.46 29.88 16.40
C ILE A 349 6.31 29.81 15.13
N LEU A 350 7.48 29.16 15.20
CA LEU A 350 8.35 28.96 14.03
C LEU A 350 7.70 28.05 12.97
N ALA A 351 7.06 26.96 13.39
CA ALA A 351 6.36 26.03 12.50
C ALA A 351 5.16 26.69 11.80
N VAL A 352 4.38 27.50 12.53
CA VAL A 352 3.25 28.28 11.97
C VAL A 352 3.76 29.36 11.01
N GLY A 353 4.89 30.02 11.33
CA GLY A 353 5.51 31.01 10.45
C GLY A 353 5.98 30.44 9.11
N VAL A 354 6.62 29.27 9.12
CA VAL A 354 7.06 28.58 7.88
C VAL A 354 5.87 28.10 7.06
N ALA A 355 4.82 27.57 7.70
CA ALA A 355 3.61 27.14 7.01
C ALA A 355 2.85 28.32 6.37
N ALA A 356 2.76 29.46 7.06
CA ALA A 356 2.12 30.67 6.55
C ALA A 356 2.89 31.28 5.37
N ALA A 357 4.22 31.30 5.43
CA ALA A 357 5.06 31.77 4.32
C ALA A 357 4.95 30.85 3.09
N GLY A 358 4.92 29.53 3.29
CA GLY A 358 4.72 28.55 2.22
C GLY A 358 3.34 28.67 1.56
N ALA A 359 2.28 28.82 2.35
CA ALA A 359 0.92 29.00 1.84
C ALA A 359 0.75 30.35 1.10
N GLY A 360 1.39 31.42 1.59
CA GLY A 360 1.40 32.73 0.93
C GLY A 360 2.12 32.72 -0.41
N ALA A 361 3.27 32.04 -0.50
CA ALA A 361 4.02 31.91 -1.75
C ALA A 361 3.26 31.10 -2.82
N VAL A 362 2.60 30.01 -2.41
CA VAL A 362 1.75 29.19 -3.28
C VAL A 362 0.49 29.96 -3.72
N GLY A 363 -0.15 30.68 -2.80
CA GLY A 363 -1.32 31.52 -3.09
C GLY A 363 -1.01 32.66 -4.06
N PHE A 364 0.13 33.33 -3.89
CA PHE A 364 0.60 34.40 -4.78
C PHE A 364 0.85 33.88 -6.20
N GLU A 365 1.51 32.72 -6.32
CA GLU A 365 1.84 32.13 -7.63
C GLU A 365 0.59 31.58 -8.35
N LEU A 366 -0.38 31.04 -7.62
CA LEU A 366 -1.69 30.66 -8.18
C LEU A 366 -2.52 31.88 -8.60
N GLY A 367 -2.47 32.97 -7.84
CA GLY A 367 -3.14 34.23 -8.17
C GLY A 367 -2.56 34.91 -9.42
N ARG A 368 -1.23 34.89 -9.56
CA ARG A 368 -0.51 35.40 -10.73
C ARG A 368 -0.90 34.65 -12.01
N ARG A 369 -1.03 33.33 -11.94
CA ARG A 369 -1.39 32.46 -13.09
C ARG A 369 -2.86 32.53 -13.51
N ARG A 370 -3.76 33.10 -12.70
CA ARG A 370 -5.17 33.31 -13.06
C ARG A 370 -5.43 34.66 -13.75
N LYS A 371 -4.44 35.56 -13.79
CA LYS A 371 -4.53 36.89 -14.43
C LYS A 371 -3.74 37.01 -15.74
N ALA A 372 -3.02 35.97 -16.13
CA ALA A 372 -2.44 35.77 -17.46
C ALA A 372 -3.27 34.71 -18.19
#